data_AF-A0A4Y9UCV3-F1
#
_entry.id   AF-A0A4Y9UCV3-F1
#
_cell.length_a   1.000
_cell.length_b   1.000
_cell.length_c   1.000
_cell.angle_alpha   90.00
_cell.angle_beta   90.00
_cell.angle_gamma   90.00
#
_symmetry.space_group_name_H-M   'P 1'
#
loop_
_entity.id
_entity.type
_entity.pdbx_description
1 polymer ?
#
loop_
_entity_poly.entity_id
_entity_poly.type
_entity_poly.pdbx_seq_one_letter_code
_entity_poly.pdbx_strand_id
1 'polypeptide(L)' 'MRRHFTQTQSLEERLAEEAKRLHEQAELLPHGNLRETVERKARQAETGSHISEWLRSPGLRVPT' A
#
# COMPACT_ATOMS: atom_id res chain seq x y z
N MET A 1 -13.82 19.43 12.24
CA MET A 1 -12.39 19.31 12.57
C MET A 1 -11.76 18.23 11.69
N ARG A 2 -11.03 18.63 10.63
CA ARG A 2 -10.16 17.69 9.90
C ARG A 2 -8.91 17.50 10.76
N ARG A 3 -8.72 16.30 11.31
CA ARG A 3 -7.52 15.94 12.05
C ARG A 3 -6.36 15.92 11.04
N HIS A 4 -5.52 16.94 11.08
CA HIS A 4 -4.28 16.96 10.32
C HIS A 4 -3.35 15.94 10.97
N PHE A 5 -3.35 14.71 10.46
CA PHE A 5 -2.40 13.70 10.89
C PHE A 5 -1.11 13.96 10.14
N THR A 6 -0.06 14.35 10.83
CA THR A 6 1.27 14.51 10.25
C THR A 6 1.73 13.12 9.81
N GLN A 7 1.62 12.83 8.52
CA GLN A 7 2.16 11.59 7.95
C GLN A 7 3.68 11.75 7.90
N THR A 8 4.36 11.20 8.91
CA THR A 8 5.82 11.20 8.98
C THR A 8 6.43 10.30 7.91
N GLN A 9 5.71 9.25 7.52
CA GLN A 9 6.05 8.32 6.45
C GLN A 9 5.29 8.68 5.17
N SER A 10 5.91 8.41 4.02
CA SER A 10 5.31 8.63 2.71
C SER A 10 4.10 7.71 2.47
N LEU A 11 3.28 8.04 1.48
CA LEU A 11 2.09 7.24 1.15
C LEU A 11 2.51 5.84 0.69
N GLU A 12 3.54 5.77 -0.14
CA GLU A 12 4.14 4.56 -0.67
C GLU A 12 4.70 3.66 0.44
N GLU A 13 5.40 4.22 1.43
CA GLU A 13 5.90 3.47 2.60
C GLU A 13 4.77 2.85 3.41
N ARG A 14 3.72 3.63 3.69
CA ARG A 14 2.56 3.15 4.47
C ARG A 14 1.80 2.05 3.75
N LEU A 15 1.65 2.16 2.44
CA LEU A 15 1.01 1.14 1.63
C LEU A 15 1.86 -0.15 1.55
N ALA A 16 3.19 -0.01 1.50
CA ALA A 16 4.10 -1.16 1.54
C ALA A 16 4.10 -1.86 2.91
N GLU A 17 4.04 -1.11 4.02
CA GLU A 17 3.88 -1.69 5.36
C GLU A 17 2.54 -2.43 5.50
N GLU A 18 1.45 -1.86 4.98
CA GLU A 18 0.12 -2.48 5.03
C GLU A 18 0.08 -3.76 4.19
N ALA A 19 0.70 -3.77 3.01
CA ALA A 19 0.84 -4.98 2.20
C ALA A 19 1.52 -6.12 2.96
N LYS A 20 2.64 -5.83 3.65
CA LYS A 20 3.36 -6.81 4.48
C LYS A 20 2.47 -7.35 5.59
N ARG A 21 1.78 -6.49 6.33
CA ARG A 21 0.85 -6.90 7.40
C ARG A 21 -0.29 -7.76 6.87
N LEU A 22 -0.79 -7.47 5.67
CA LEU A 22 -1.85 -8.26 5.05
C LEU A 22 -1.32 -9.63 4.58
N HIS A 23 -0.07 -9.71 4.11
CA HIS A 23 0.57 -11.00 3.83
C HIS A 23 0.76 -11.84 5.08
N GLU A 24 1.29 -11.28 6.16
CA GLU A 24 1.42 -11.99 7.45
C GLU A 24 0.05 -12.49 7.95
N GLN A 25 -1.00 -11.66 7.83
CA GLN A 25 -2.36 -12.08 8.16
C GLN A 25 -2.88 -13.19 7.25
N ALA A 26 -2.57 -13.15 5.95
CA ALA A 26 -2.96 -14.20 5.02
C ALA A 26 -2.26 -15.54 5.33
N GLU A 27 -1.00 -15.51 5.79
CA GLU A 27 -0.27 -16.72 6.21
C GLU A 27 -0.87 -17.37 7.45
N LEU A 28 -1.39 -16.58 8.38
CA LEU A 28 -2.06 -17.06 9.59
C LEU A 28 -3.47 -17.60 9.34
N LEU A 29 -4.09 -17.25 8.20
CA LEU A 29 -5.44 -17.67 7.87
C LEU A 29 -5.47 -19.04 7.19
N PRO A 30 -6.46 -19.90 7.51
CA PRO A 30 -6.68 -21.12 6.77
C PRO A 30 -7.06 -20.81 5.32
N HIS A 31 -6.73 -21.73 4.43
CA HIS A 31 -7.11 -21.63 3.02
C HIS A 31 -8.63 -21.45 2.88
N GLY A 32 -9.03 -20.43 2.13
CA GLY A 32 -10.44 -20.09 1.90
C GLY A 32 -10.65 -18.62 1.54
N ASN A 33 -11.92 -18.26 1.38
CA ASN A 33 -12.33 -16.94 0.86
C ASN A 33 -11.80 -15.75 1.66
N LEU A 34 -11.62 -15.92 2.99
CA LEU A 34 -11.08 -14.87 3.85
C LEU A 34 -9.61 -14.60 3.54
N ARG A 35 -8.80 -15.65 3.41
CA ARG A 35 -7.40 -15.55 3.03
C ARG A 35 -7.26 -14.90 1.65
N GLU A 36 -8.02 -15.35 0.66
CA GLU A 36 -7.99 -14.76 -0.69
C GLU A 36 -8.36 -13.27 -0.68
N THR A 37 -9.34 -12.89 0.14
CA THR A 37 -9.74 -11.48 0.29
C THR A 37 -8.62 -10.63 0.87
N VAL A 38 -7.91 -11.14 1.89
CA VAL A 38 -6.77 -10.47 2.52
C VAL A 38 -5.60 -10.40 1.55
N GLU A 39 -5.27 -11.48 0.84
CA GLU A 39 -4.22 -11.50 -0.18
C GLU A 39 -4.52 -10.53 -1.33
N ARG A 40 -5.78 -10.42 -1.75
CA ARG A 40 -6.20 -9.44 -2.77
C ARG A 40 -5.99 -8.00 -2.28
N LYS A 41 -6.30 -7.72 -1.01
CA LYS A 41 -6.04 -6.40 -0.40
C LYS A 41 -4.54 -6.12 -0.32
N ALA A 42 -3.72 -7.13 0.03
CA ALA A 42 -2.27 -7.00 0.06
C ALA A 42 -1.74 -6.55 -1.30
N ARG A 43 -2.15 -7.25 -2.38
CA ARG A 43 -1.77 -6.89 -3.76
C ARG A 43 -2.22 -5.49 -4.16
N GLN A 44 -3.41 -5.05 -3.75
CA GLN A 44 -3.88 -3.68 -4.00
C GLN A 44 -3.02 -2.65 -3.29
N ALA A 45 -2.59 -2.92 -2.05
CA ALA A 45 -1.72 -2.03 -1.30
C ALA A 45 -0.32 -1.95 -1.94
N GLU A 46 0.28 -3.06 -2.36
CA GLU A 46 1.55 -3.07 -3.11
C GLU A 46 1.46 -2.25 -4.41
N THR A 47 0.40 -2.51 -5.18
CA THR A 47 0.18 -1.81 -6.45
C THR A 47 -0.03 -0.31 -6.23
N GLY A 48 -0.79 0.06 -5.20
CA GLY A 48 -1.00 1.45 -4.82
C GLY A 48 0.30 2.13 -4.38
N SER A 49 1.17 1.43 -3.65
CA SER A 49 2.49 1.92 -3.27
C SER A 49 3.34 2.23 -4.52
N HIS A 50 3.41 1.27 -5.43
CA HIS A 50 4.20 1.41 -6.66
C HIS A 50 3.68 2.52 -7.60
N ILE A 51 2.36 2.65 -7.75
CA ILE A 51 1.76 3.75 -8.53
C ILE A 51 2.05 5.10 -7.87
N SER A 52 1.96 5.17 -6.54
CA SER A 52 2.23 6.42 -5.80
C SER A 52 3.69 6.84 -5.94
N GLU A 53 4.62 5.88 -5.88
CA GLU A 53 6.03 6.09 -6.15
C GLU A 53 6.26 6.59 -7.59
N TRP A 54 5.62 5.93 -8.58
CA TRP A 54 5.73 6.30 -9.98
C TRP A 54 5.23 7.73 -10.26
N LEU A 55 4.08 8.11 -9.70
CA LEU A 55 3.52 9.45 -9.81
C LEU A 55 4.41 10.53 -9.16
N ARG A 56 5.21 10.16 -8.16
CA ARG A 56 6.15 11.07 -7.50
C ARG A 56 7.43 11.26 -8.31
N SER A 57 7.82 10.27 -9.11
CA SER A 57 9.05 10.26 -9.89
C SER A 57 9.13 11.44 -10.89
N PRO A 58 10.23 12.22 -10.89
CA PRO A 58 10.36 13.42 -11.71
C PRO A 58 10.46 13.13 -13.22
N GLY A 59 10.65 11.88 -13.66
CA GLY A 59 10.71 11.52 -15.09
C GLY A 59 9.42 11.77 -15.88
N LEU A 60 8.30 12.04 -15.20
CA LEU A 60 7.00 12.42 -15.80
C LEU A 60 6.67 13.91 -15.62
N ARG A 61 7.45 14.66 -14.86
CA ARG A 61 7.31 16.11 -14.76
C ARG A 61 8.08 16.74 -15.90
N VAL A 62 7.36 17.37 -16.84
CA VAL A 62 7.98 18.29 -17.79
C VAL A 62 8.85 19.29 -17.01
N PRO A 63 10.12 19.49 -17.38
CA PRO A 63 10.96 20.48 -16.72
C PRO A 63 10.32 21.87 -16.93
N THR A 64 10.06 22.57 -15.83
CA THR A 64 9.64 23.98 -15.80
C THR A 64 10.84 24.90 -15.98
#